data_AF-A0A943W8F4-F1
#
_entry.id   AF-A0A943W8F4-F1
#
_cell.length_a   1.000
_cell.length_b   1.000
_cell.length_c   1.000
_cell.angle_alpha   90.00
_cell.angle_beta   90.00
_cell.angle_gamma   90.00
#
_symmetry.space_group_name_H-M   'P 1'
#
loop_
_entity.id
_entity.type
_entity.pdbx_description
1 polymer ?
#
loop_
_entity_poly.entity_id
_entity_poly.type
_entity_poly.pdbx_seq_one_letter_code
_entity_poly.pdbx_strand_id
1 'polypeptide(L)'
;MLKRYACTRAELSCIIGNLFVELSPPCEHCGEDTLTITGTTVTGSKATIFVTAVGFDFEGCADDTVLIDRIRKGRCINAEAGARKKGTFGI
;
A
#
# COMPACT_ATOMS: atom_id res chain seq x y z
N MET A 1 9.59 7.33 9.73
CA MET A 1 8.41 8.16 10.07
C MET A 1 7.20 7.25 10.15
N LEU A 2 6.40 7.31 11.22
CA LEU A 2 5.19 6.49 11.39
C LEU A 2 3.94 7.25 10.87
N LYS A 3 3.18 6.65 9.96
CA LYS A 3 1.93 7.21 9.42
C LYS A 3 0.86 6.14 9.31
N ARG A 4 -0.37 6.48 9.70
CA ARG A 4 -1.49 5.54 9.79
C ARG A 4 -2.47 5.75 8.65
N TYR A 5 -2.91 4.65 8.04
CA TYR A 5 -3.78 4.64 6.87
C TYR A 5 -4.97 3.72 7.09
N ALA A 6 -6.18 4.28 6.97
CA ALA A 6 -7.40 3.48 6.88
C ALA A 6 -7.63 3.09 5.40
N CYS A 7 -7.85 1.80 5.16
CA CYS A 7 -8.08 1.27 3.82
C CYS A 7 -8.74 -0.12 3.87
N THR A 8 -9.31 -0.53 2.74
CA THR A 8 -9.79 -1.92 2.58
C THR A 8 -8.63 -2.88 2.41
N ARG A 9 -8.84 -4.18 2.65
CA ARG A 9 -7.82 -5.21 2.33
C ARG A 9 -7.42 -5.20 0.86
N ALA A 10 -8.36 -4.94 -0.05
CA ALA A 10 -8.07 -4.83 -1.48
C ALA A 10 -7.12 -3.64 -1.79
N GLU A 11 -7.39 -2.47 -1.21
CA GLU A 11 -6.52 -1.29 -1.34
C GLU A 11 -5.14 -1.55 -0.72
N LEU A 12 -5.08 -2.19 0.45
CA LEU A 12 -3.83 -2.58 1.10
C LEU A 12 -2.98 -3.51 0.21
N SER A 13 -3.60 -4.53 -0.39
CA SER A 13 -2.91 -5.44 -1.33
C SER A 13 -2.32 -4.67 -2.51
N CYS A 14 -3.05 -3.69 -3.05
CA CYS A 14 -2.52 -2.82 -4.12
C CYS A 14 -1.37 -1.93 -3.65
N ILE A 15 -1.48 -1.36 -2.43
CA ILE A 15 -0.40 -0.54 -1.85
C ILE A 15 0.87 -1.37 -1.71
N ILE A 16 0.80 -2.56 -1.11
CA ILE A 16 1.97 -3.44 -0.91
C ILE A 16 2.63 -3.74 -2.25
N GLY A 17 1.86 -4.14 -3.27
CA GLY A 17 2.37 -4.51 -4.58
C GLY A 17 2.93 -3.34 -5.41
N ASN A 18 2.53 -2.10 -5.13
CA ASN A 18 3.08 -0.92 -5.81
C ASN A 18 4.21 -0.23 -5.02
N LEU A 19 4.31 -0.53 -3.71
CA LEU A 19 5.26 0.12 -2.82
C LEU A 19 6.59 -0.64 -2.77
N PHE A 20 6.56 -1.96 -2.59
CA PHE A 20 7.75 -2.78 -2.38
C PHE A 20 8.28 -3.37 -3.70
N VAL A 21 9.60 -3.27 -3.90
CA VAL A 21 10.31 -3.99 -4.98
C VAL A 21 10.89 -5.31 -4.50
N GLU A 22 11.18 -5.41 -3.21
CA GLU A 22 11.73 -6.61 -2.57
C GLU A 22 11.17 -6.71 -1.15
N LEU A 23 10.75 -7.91 -0.76
CA LEU A 23 10.35 -8.20 0.62
C LEU A 23 11.52 -8.79 1.39
N SER A 24 11.70 -8.34 2.62
CA SER A 24 12.67 -8.87 3.57
C SER A 24 11.92 -9.60 4.69
N PRO A 25 12.54 -10.60 5.36
CA PRO A 25 11.93 -11.25 6.52
C PRO A 25 11.71 -10.24 7.66
N PRO A 26 10.55 -10.24 8.35
CA PRO A 26 10.27 -9.36 9.48
C PRO A 26 10.88 -9.90 10.78
N CYS A 27 12.17 -10.28 10.76
CA CYS A 27 12.83 -10.97 11.87
C CYS A 27 12.81 -10.16 13.18
N GLU A 28 12.84 -8.83 13.09
CA GLU A 28 12.76 -7.94 14.26
C GLU A 28 11.39 -7.97 14.95
N HIS A 29 10.37 -8.50 14.27
CA HIS A 29 8.99 -8.66 14.76
C HIS A 29 8.60 -10.14 14.92
N CYS A 30 9.57 -11.06 14.86
CA CYS A 30 9.31 -12.48 15.09
C CYS A 30 8.77 -12.71 16.52
N GLY A 31 7.63 -13.40 16.63
CA GLY A 31 7.01 -13.76 17.92
C GLY A 31 5.79 -12.91 18.28
N GLU A 32 5.51 -11.86 17.52
CA GLU A 32 4.24 -11.14 17.60
C GLU A 32 3.16 -11.84 16.77
N ASP A 33 1.92 -11.90 17.26
CA ASP A 33 0.75 -12.37 16.48
C ASP A 33 0.20 -11.25 15.58
N THR A 34 1.08 -10.69 14.75
CA THR A 34 0.79 -9.57 13.87
C THR A 34 1.28 -9.85 12.45
N LEU A 35 0.53 -9.38 11.45
CA LEU A 35 0.99 -9.46 10.06
C LEU A 35 1.83 -8.22 9.76
N THR A 36 3.14 -8.42 9.68
CA THR A 36 4.13 -7.38 9.40
C THR A 36 4.84 -7.67 8.08
N ILE A 37 4.94 -6.64 7.24
CA ILE A 37 5.60 -6.72 5.92
C ILE A 37 6.72 -5.70 5.91
N THR A 38 7.96 -6.16 5.75
CA THR A 38 9.14 -5.30 5.65
C THR A 38 9.85 -5.54 4.32
N GLY A 39 10.61 -4.55 3.85
CA GLY A 39 11.29 -4.66 2.57
C GLY A 39 11.93 -3.38 2.08
N THR A 40 12.35 -3.40 0.82
CA THR A 40 12.86 -2.25 0.09
C THR A 40 11.74 -1.69 -0.80
N THR A 41 11.49 -0.38 -0.70
CA THR A 41 10.48 0.31 -1.50
C THR A 41 11.02 0.70 -2.88
N VAL A 42 10.14 1.11 -3.79
CA VAL A 42 10.53 1.63 -5.12
C VAL A 42 11.41 2.89 -5.05
N THR A 43 11.43 3.60 -3.92
CA THR A 43 12.32 4.75 -3.70
C THR A 43 13.73 4.31 -3.30
N GLY A 44 13.96 3.01 -3.08
CA GLY A 44 15.21 2.45 -2.58
C GLY A 44 15.33 2.48 -1.05
N SER A 45 14.30 2.93 -0.34
CA SER A 45 14.30 3.03 1.12
C SER A 45 13.83 1.72 1.77
N LYS A 46 14.28 1.45 3.01
CA LYS A 46 13.68 0.39 3.83
C LYS A 46 12.38 0.90 4.46
N ALA A 47 11.36 0.05 4.47
CA ALA A 47 10.07 0.37 5.09
C ALA A 47 9.39 -0.86 5.68
N THR A 48 8.47 -0.61 6.60
CA THR A 48 7.67 -1.63 7.28
C THR A 48 6.19 -1.23 7.29
N ILE A 49 5.31 -2.19 7.00
CA ILE A 49 3.85 -2.11 7.11
C ILE A 49 3.41 -3.04 8.25
N PHE A 50 2.70 -2.48 9.21
CA PHE A 50 2.01 -3.21 10.27
C PHE A 50 0.53 -3.27 9.94
N VAL A 51 0.04 -4.46 9.60
CA VAL A 51 -1.35 -4.63 9.18
C VAL A 51 -2.28 -4.59 10.39
N THR A 52 -3.26 -3.69 10.38
CA THR A 52 -4.23 -3.53 11.47
C THR A 52 -5.63 -3.98 11.04
N ALA A 53 -6.60 -3.92 11.94
CA ALA A 53 -8.00 -4.25 11.65
C ALA A 53 -8.67 -3.26 10.67
N VAL A 54 -8.23 -2.00 10.65
CA VAL A 54 -8.86 -0.90 9.87
C VAL A 54 -8.01 -0.43 8.69
N GLY A 55 -6.83 -1.03 8.48
CA GLY A 55 -5.89 -0.65 7.44
C GLY A 55 -4.48 -1.07 7.84
N PHE A 56 -3.57 -0.10 7.94
CA PHE A 56 -2.18 -0.35 8.31
C PHE A 56 -1.48 0.88 8.90
N ASP A 57 -0.44 0.62 9.69
CA ASP A 57 0.56 1.61 10.08
C ASP A 57 1.80 1.43 9.21
N PHE A 58 2.34 2.55 8.72
CA PHE A 58 3.47 2.59 7.82
C PHE A 58 4.65 3.27 8.47
N GLU A 59 5.80 2.60 8.47
CA GLU A 59 7.08 3.14 8.87
C GLU A 59 8.02 3.21 7.67
N GLY A 60 8.41 4.43 7.27
CA GLY A 60 9.32 4.65 6.15
C GLY A 60 9.73 6.11 5.99
N CYS A 61 10.24 6.47 4.81
CA CYS A 61 10.68 7.83 4.50
C CYS A 61 9.52 8.72 4.00
N ALA A 62 9.76 10.02 3.86
CA ALA A 62 8.75 10.97 3.41
C ALA A 62 8.29 10.69 1.96
N ASP A 63 9.22 10.34 1.07
CA ASP A 63 8.94 10.06 -0.34
C ASP A 63 8.02 8.86 -0.51
N ASP A 64 8.21 7.81 0.30
CA ASP A 64 7.32 6.64 0.32
C ASP A 64 5.89 7.04 0.73
N THR A 65 5.72 7.96 1.68
CA THR A 65 4.37 8.40 2.06
C THR A 65 3.68 9.21 0.97
N VAL A 66 4.43 10.02 0.22
CA VAL A 66 3.92 10.72 -0.98
C VAL A 66 3.51 9.71 -2.05
N LEU A 67 4.30 8.66 -2.23
CA LEU A 67 3.98 7.57 -3.14
C LEU A 67 2.72 6.81 -2.71
N ILE A 68 2.57 6.46 -1.43
CA ILE A 68 1.35 5.81 -0.92
C ILE A 68 0.14 6.70 -1.22
N ASP A 69 0.22 8.01 -0.96
CA ASP A 69 -0.87 8.94 -1.25
C ASP A 69 -1.18 9.03 -2.76
N ARG A 70 -0.17 8.85 -3.63
CA ARG A 70 -0.37 8.74 -5.08
C ARG A 70 -1.03 7.43 -5.48
N ILE A 71 -0.60 6.29 -4.93
CA ILE A 71 -1.18 4.96 -5.20
C ILE A 71 -2.67 4.97 -4.84
N ARG A 72 -3.02 5.50 -3.67
CA ARG A 72 -4.42 5.59 -3.19
C ARG A 72 -5.33 6.46 -4.05
N LYS A 73 -4.78 7.48 -4.72
CA LYS A 73 -5.51 8.34 -5.66
C LYS A 73 -5.51 7.78 -7.09
N GLY A 74 -4.69 6.76 -7.36
CA GLY A 74 -4.56 6.13 -8.65
C GLY A 74 -5.81 5.32 -9.02
N ARG A 75 -6.08 5.19 -10.32
CA ARG A 75 -7.12 4.28 -10.81
C ARG A 75 -6.54 2.87 -10.91
N CYS A 76 -7.17 1.90 -10.26
CA CYS A 76 -6.78 0.50 -10.41
C CYS A 76 -7.15 -0.01 -11.80
N ILE A 77 -6.18 -0.55 -12.54
CA ILE A 77 -6.39 -1.15 -13.87
C ILE A 77 -7.26 -2.41 -13.82
N ASN A 78 -7.22 -3.12 -12.68
CA ASN A 78 -7.93 -4.37 -12.43
C ASN A 78 -9.17 -4.18 -11.55
N ALA A 79 -9.51 -2.95 -11.14
CA ALA A 79 -10.84 -2.73 -10.60
C ALA A 79 -11.78 -3.09 -11.75
N GLU A 80 -12.57 -4.17 -11.60
CA GLU A 80 -13.71 -4.44 -12.46
C GLU A 80 -14.35 -3.09 -12.70
N ALA A 81 -14.34 -2.61 -13.95
CA ALA A 81 -14.63 -1.21 -14.27
C ALA A 81 -15.93 -0.82 -13.56
N GLY A 82 -15.81 -0.20 -12.39
CA GLY A 82 -16.90 -0.15 -11.43
C GLY A 82 -18.02 0.58 -12.10
N ALA A 83 -19.08 -0.14 -12.48
CA ALA A 83 -20.19 0.33 -13.28
C ALA A 83 -19.80 1.48 -14.23
N ARG A 84 -19.30 1.16 -15.44
CA ARG A 84 -19.16 2.13 -16.54
C ARG A 84 -20.45 2.97 -16.61
N LYS A 85 -20.50 4.15 -15.98
CA LYS A 85 -21.43 5.20 -16.41
C LYS A 85 -20.95 5.48 -17.80
N LYS A 86 -21.74 5.03 -18.78
CA LYS A 86 -21.53 5.20 -20.21
C LYS A 86 -21.49 6.70 -20.46
N GLY A 87 -20.34 7.33 -20.23
CA GLY A 87 -20.06 8.67 -20.69
C GLY A 87 -20.13 8.59 -22.19
N THR A 88 -21.16 9.19 -22.76
CA THR A 88 -21.32 9.37 -24.19
C THR A 88 -20.06 10.06 -24.70
N PHE A 89 -19.17 9.28 -25.31
CA PHE A 89 -18.13 9.86 -26.15
C PHE A 89 -18.87 10.27 -27.43
N GLY A 90 -19.36 11.51 -27.43
CA GLY A 90 -19.77 12.17 -28.65
C GLY A 90 -18.54 12.32 -29.54
N ILE A 91 -18.68 11.85 -30.78
CA ILE A 91 -17.85 12.26 -31.90
C ILE A 91 -17.87 13.78 -32.07
#